data_AF-A0AA45RY39-F1
#
_entry.id   AF-A0AA45RY39-F1
#
_cell.length_a   1.000
_cell.length_b   1.000
_cell.length_c   1.000
_cell.angle_alpha   90.00
_cell.angle_beta   90.00
_cell.angle_gamma   90.00
#
_symmetry.space_group_name_H-M   'P 1'
#
loop_
_entity.id
_entity.type
_entity.pdbx_description
1 polymer ?
#
loop_
_entity_poly.entity_id
_entity_poly.type
_entity_poly.pdbx_seq_one_letter_code
_entity_poly.pdbx_strand_id
1 'polypeptide(L)'
;MKPALIAGAACLLVAGCWLAWRGDAANLPLRADAGQGPAQAGDGAARGAQWPPATPEPAARELKFVPLTPVDSSGSAWMSMAAARENGDPRTPPIERDAEPRSAPTPAQLADPQAYQQYEEAQHTRLLGAYVAAAATELPRLQADLERGRQAGIPAEQLVKVEEKIARIQRQSADIVKEHPQMQANVIRR
;
A
#
# COMPACT_ATOMS: atom_id res chain seq x y z
N MET A 1 60.26 11.94 -13.87
CA MET A 1 59.37 13.06 -14.24
C MET A 1 57.97 12.68 -13.81
N LYS A 2 57.31 13.52 -13.00
CA LYS A 2 56.03 13.26 -12.33
C LYS A 2 54.85 13.70 -13.23
N PRO A 3 53.73 12.96 -13.32
CA PRO A 3 52.46 13.55 -13.73
C PRO A 3 51.72 14.12 -12.51
N ALA A 4 51.34 15.38 -12.62
CA ALA A 4 50.61 16.16 -11.62
C ALA A 4 49.10 15.92 -11.72
N LEU A 5 48.47 16.05 -10.54
CA LEU A 5 47.05 16.09 -10.25
C LEU A 5 46.25 17.06 -11.12
N ILE A 6 45.09 16.62 -11.60
CA ILE A 6 43.92 17.48 -11.78
C ILE A 6 42.73 16.78 -11.13
N ALA A 7 42.38 17.28 -9.94
CA ALA A 7 41.12 17.06 -9.28
C ALA A 7 40.18 18.21 -9.64
N GLY A 8 38.89 17.92 -9.84
CA GLY A 8 37.85 18.90 -9.63
C GLY A 8 36.71 18.91 -10.65
N ALA A 9 35.49 18.94 -10.10
CA ALA A 9 34.25 19.44 -10.68
C ALA A 9 33.37 18.48 -11.51
N ALA A 10 32.60 17.63 -10.81
CA ALA A 10 31.24 17.28 -11.23
C ALA A 10 30.42 16.74 -10.03
N CYS A 11 30.05 17.62 -9.08
CA CYS A 11 29.22 17.26 -7.91
C CYS A 11 28.05 18.23 -7.67
N LEU A 12 27.50 18.87 -8.71
CA LEU A 12 26.39 19.83 -8.50
C LEU A 12 25.29 19.78 -9.58
N LEU A 13 24.74 18.61 -9.91
CA LEU A 13 23.52 18.55 -10.73
C LEU A 13 22.51 17.45 -10.32
N VAL A 14 22.36 17.17 -9.01
CA VAL A 14 21.23 16.34 -8.53
C VAL A 14 20.45 17.00 -7.37
N ALA A 15 20.96 18.07 -6.76
CA ALA A 15 20.27 18.79 -5.68
C ALA A 15 19.21 19.82 -6.15
N GLY A 16 18.93 19.92 -7.45
CA GLY A 16 18.00 20.92 -8.01
C GLY A 16 16.55 20.44 -8.15
N CYS A 17 16.32 19.14 -8.33
CA CYS A 17 14.98 18.63 -8.67
C CYS A 17 14.05 18.42 -7.46
N TRP A 18 14.54 18.53 -6.22
CA TRP A 18 13.72 18.33 -5.02
C TRP A 18 13.14 19.64 -4.45
N LEU A 19 13.69 20.81 -4.80
CA LEU A 19 13.14 22.11 -4.36
C LEU A 19 12.08 22.69 -5.31
N ALA A 20 11.99 22.21 -6.55
CA ALA A 20 10.99 22.66 -7.51
C ALA A 20 9.57 22.14 -7.22
N TRP A 21 9.41 21.16 -6.32
CA TRP A 21 8.10 20.65 -5.91
C TRP A 21 7.53 21.30 -4.64
N ARG A 22 8.31 22.14 -3.93
CA ARG A 22 7.88 22.79 -2.68
C ARG A 22 7.45 24.26 -2.82
N GLY A 23 7.54 24.85 -4.01
CA GLY A 23 7.40 26.30 -4.19
C GLY A 23 6.40 26.70 -5.25
N ASP A 24 5.11 26.35 -5.08
CA ASP A 24 4.04 27.01 -5.86
C ASP A 24 2.73 27.11 -5.04
N ALA A 25 2.82 27.74 -3.87
CA ALA A 25 1.69 28.05 -3.00
C ALA A 25 1.71 29.52 -2.55
N ALA A 26 2.22 30.42 -3.37
CA ALA A 26 2.26 31.84 -3.06
C ALA A 26 2.11 32.67 -4.34
N ASN A 27 0.86 32.95 -4.73
CA ASN A 27 0.37 34.21 -5.29
C ASN A 27 -0.93 33.98 -6.09
N LEU A 28 -2.07 33.98 -5.40
CA LEU A 28 -3.32 34.38 -6.03
C LEU A 28 -3.62 35.81 -5.56
N PRO A 29 -3.73 36.80 -6.47
CA PRO A 29 -4.05 38.16 -6.07
C PRO A 29 -5.47 38.22 -5.51
N LEU A 30 -5.56 38.75 -4.30
CA LEU A 30 -6.80 39.13 -3.63
C LEU A 30 -7.57 40.09 -4.54
N ARG A 31 -8.67 39.64 -5.16
CA ARG A 31 -9.59 40.55 -5.83
C ARG A 31 -10.40 41.27 -4.78
N ALA A 32 -9.87 42.40 -4.33
CA ALA A 32 -10.65 43.45 -3.70
C ALA A 32 -11.52 44.08 -4.79
N ASP A 33 -12.80 43.76 -4.81
CA ASP A 33 -13.80 44.63 -5.43
C ASP A 33 -14.81 44.99 -4.36
N ALA A 34 -14.72 46.25 -3.94
CA ALA A 34 -15.64 46.90 -3.05
C ALA A 34 -16.91 47.24 -3.84
N GLY A 35 -17.97 46.47 -3.62
CA GLY A 35 -19.33 46.82 -4.04
C GLY A 35 -20.19 47.04 -2.80
N GLN A 36 -20.28 48.28 -2.35
CA GLN A 36 -21.21 48.72 -1.31
C GLN A 36 -22.66 48.54 -1.80
N GLY A 37 -23.46 47.80 -1.03
CA GLY A 37 -24.93 47.80 -1.07
C GLY A 37 -25.45 47.92 0.37
N PRO A 38 -26.55 48.65 0.62
CA PRO A 38 -26.89 49.13 1.96
C PRO A 38 -27.41 48.01 2.87
N ALA A 39 -27.18 48.22 4.16
CA ALA A 39 -27.52 47.34 5.26
C ALA A 39 -29.01 47.00 5.34
N GLN A 40 -29.32 45.72 5.59
CA GLN A 40 -30.49 45.35 6.37
C GLN A 40 -30.06 44.43 7.52
N ALA A 41 -30.45 44.86 8.72
CA ALA A 41 -30.25 44.19 9.98
C ALA A 41 -31.05 42.87 10.04
N GLY A 42 -30.46 41.86 10.65
CA GLY A 42 -31.10 40.58 10.90
C GLY A 42 -30.20 39.68 11.75
N ASP A 43 -30.30 39.89 13.06
CA ASP A 43 -29.93 39.04 14.19
C ASP A 43 -28.93 37.91 14.00
N GLY A 44 -27.82 38.04 14.72
CA GLY A 44 -26.91 36.95 15.02
C GLY A 44 -27.62 35.87 15.83
N ALA A 45 -27.95 34.76 15.18
CA ALA A 45 -28.01 33.46 15.82
C ALA A 45 -26.80 32.66 15.34
N ALA A 46 -26.11 32.07 16.32
CA ALA A 46 -24.90 31.27 16.22
C ALA A 46 -24.72 30.56 14.87
N ARG A 47 -23.49 30.61 14.33
CA ARG A 47 -22.94 29.61 13.41
C ARG A 47 -23.02 28.23 14.09
N GLY A 48 -24.21 27.64 14.07
CA GLY A 48 -24.45 26.26 14.45
C GLY A 48 -23.81 25.38 13.39
N ALA A 49 -22.82 24.60 13.80
CA ALA A 49 -22.20 23.49 13.11
C ALA A 49 -22.76 23.21 11.71
N GLN A 50 -22.08 23.73 10.67
CA GLN A 50 -22.26 23.23 9.31
C GLN A 50 -21.70 21.81 9.25
N TRP A 51 -22.52 20.85 9.64
CA TRP A 51 -22.37 19.44 9.27
C TRP A 51 -22.31 19.36 7.73
N PRO A 52 -21.47 18.50 7.14
CA PRO A 52 -21.47 18.33 5.69
C PRO A 52 -22.89 17.97 5.20
N PRO A 53 -23.32 18.46 4.02
CA PRO A 53 -24.61 18.08 3.47
C PRO A 53 -24.65 16.55 3.34
N ALA A 54 -25.78 15.95 3.71
CA ALA A 54 -26.00 14.52 3.53
C ALA A 54 -25.72 14.16 2.07
N THR A 55 -24.91 13.13 1.86
CA THR A 55 -24.71 12.57 0.52
C THR A 55 -26.08 12.18 -0.06
N PRO A 56 -26.41 12.57 -1.30
CA PRO A 56 -27.68 12.20 -1.91
C PRO A 56 -27.78 10.67 -1.92
N GLU A 57 -28.86 10.16 -1.33
CA GLU A 57 -29.12 8.72 -1.29
C GLU A 57 -29.19 8.17 -2.72
N PRO A 58 -28.40 7.14 -3.08
CA PRO A 58 -28.64 6.42 -4.31
C PRO A 58 -30.03 5.79 -4.26
N ALA A 59 -30.77 5.86 -5.36
CA ALA A 59 -32.09 5.24 -5.50
C ALA A 59 -32.10 3.82 -4.89
N ALA A 60 -32.99 3.65 -3.90
CA ALA A 60 -33.13 2.51 -2.99
C ALA A 60 -32.50 1.21 -3.49
N ARG A 61 -31.21 1.03 -3.20
CA ARG A 61 -30.61 -0.30 -3.23
C ARG A 61 -31.08 -0.97 -1.95
N GLU A 62 -31.94 -1.98 -2.07
CA GLU A 62 -32.47 -2.73 -0.93
C GLU A 62 -31.28 -3.30 -0.12
N LEU A 63 -30.92 -2.62 0.97
CA LEU A 63 -29.87 -3.05 1.87
C LEU A 63 -30.41 -4.27 2.61
N LYS A 64 -29.99 -5.47 2.18
CA LYS A 64 -30.25 -6.69 2.94
C LYS A 64 -29.54 -6.57 4.29
N PHE A 65 -30.31 -6.29 5.34
CA PHE A 65 -29.80 -6.25 6.70
C PHE A 65 -29.33 -7.65 7.10
N VAL A 66 -28.02 -7.81 7.24
CA VAL A 66 -27.45 -8.99 7.89
C VAL A 66 -27.67 -8.82 9.39
N PRO A 67 -28.32 -9.77 10.09
CA PRO A 67 -28.47 -9.69 11.52
C PRO A 67 -27.09 -9.62 12.17
N LEU A 68 -26.89 -8.65 13.06
CA LEU A 68 -25.66 -8.58 13.85
C LEU A 68 -25.54 -9.87 14.65
N THR A 69 -24.34 -10.45 14.67
CA THR A 69 -24.03 -11.51 15.63
C THR A 69 -24.33 -10.99 17.04
N PRO A 70 -25.15 -11.71 17.84
CA PRO A 70 -25.48 -11.29 19.19
C PRO A 70 -24.20 -11.02 19.98
N VAL A 71 -24.09 -9.83 20.54
CA VAL A 71 -23.01 -9.47 21.46
C VAL A 71 -23.59 -9.54 22.86
N ASP A 72 -22.89 -10.23 23.76
CA ASP A 72 -23.26 -10.24 25.17
C ASP A 72 -23.16 -8.82 25.74
N SER A 73 -24.32 -8.25 26.08
CA SER A 73 -24.47 -6.92 26.67
C SER A 73 -24.69 -6.96 28.17
N SER A 74 -24.53 -8.12 28.80
CA SER A 74 -24.70 -8.29 30.26
C SER A 74 -23.66 -7.51 31.08
N GLY A 75 -22.52 -7.15 30.48
CA GLY A 75 -21.45 -6.38 31.10
C GLY A 75 -21.15 -5.06 30.40
N SER A 76 -20.37 -4.21 31.07
CA SER A 76 -19.90 -2.95 30.49
C SER A 76 -18.86 -3.21 29.39
N ALA A 77 -18.98 -2.49 28.26
CA ALA A 77 -18.10 -2.67 27.09
C ALA A 77 -16.59 -2.60 27.38
N TRP A 78 -16.17 -1.78 28.35
CA TRP A 78 -14.75 -1.65 28.70
C TRP A 78 -14.17 -2.93 29.32
N MET A 79 -14.97 -3.70 30.08
CA MET A 79 -14.54 -4.98 30.64
C MET A 79 -14.32 -6.00 29.53
N SER A 80 -15.22 -6.06 28.55
CA SER A 80 -15.08 -6.92 27.38
C SER A 80 -13.84 -6.57 26.56
N MET A 81 -13.56 -5.28 26.37
CA MET A 81 -12.34 -4.83 25.67
C MET A 81 -11.06 -5.14 26.46
N ALA A 82 -11.07 -4.98 27.79
CA ALA A 82 -9.92 -5.32 28.63
C ALA A 82 -9.62 -6.83 28.57
N ALA A 83 -10.65 -7.67 28.71
CA ALA A 83 -10.52 -9.12 28.61
C ALA A 83 -10.00 -9.57 27.24
N ALA A 84 -10.48 -8.94 26.16
CA ALA A 84 -10.04 -9.23 24.80
C ALA A 84 -8.58 -8.81 24.53
N ARG A 85 -8.07 -7.76 25.20
CA ARG A 85 -6.65 -7.37 25.09
C ARG A 85 -5.72 -8.37 25.75
N GLU A 86 -6.13 -8.96 26.86
CA GLU A 86 -5.33 -9.92 27.61
C GLU A 86 -5.37 -11.31 26.98
N ASN A 87 -6.54 -11.76 26.53
CA ASN A 87 -6.77 -13.15 26.12
C ASN A 87 -7.09 -13.33 24.63
N GLY A 88 -7.23 -12.23 23.88
CA GLY A 88 -7.85 -12.24 22.56
C GLY A 88 -9.38 -12.28 22.61
N ASP A 89 -10.03 -11.91 21.52
CA ASP A 89 -11.48 -12.08 21.35
C ASP A 89 -11.74 -13.42 20.63
N PRO A 90 -12.51 -14.36 21.20
CA PRO A 90 -12.80 -15.65 20.58
C PRO A 90 -13.56 -15.53 19.24
N ARG A 91 -14.18 -14.38 18.96
CA ARG A 91 -14.82 -14.09 17.67
C ARG A 91 -13.82 -13.64 16.60
N THR A 92 -12.58 -13.37 16.98
CA THR A 92 -11.52 -13.03 16.03
C THR A 92 -11.02 -14.32 15.38
N PRO A 93 -11.05 -14.43 14.04
CA PRO A 93 -10.50 -15.61 13.37
C PRO A 93 -9.02 -15.79 13.69
N PRO A 94 -8.50 -17.03 13.69
CA PRO A 94 -7.09 -17.28 13.98
C PRO A 94 -6.19 -16.51 13.01
N ILE A 95 -5.14 -15.88 13.55
CA ILE A 95 -4.14 -15.19 12.73
C ILE A 95 -3.16 -16.25 12.23
N GLU A 96 -3.26 -16.60 10.95
CA GLU A 96 -2.20 -17.34 10.27
C GLU A 96 -0.96 -16.44 10.16
N ARG A 97 0.17 -16.90 10.69
CA ARG A 97 1.47 -16.24 10.51
C ARG A 97 2.25 -16.97 9.44
N ASP A 98 3.02 -16.21 8.66
CA ASP A 98 3.95 -16.79 7.71
C ASP A 98 4.86 -17.81 8.40
N ALA A 99 5.05 -18.97 7.77
CA ALA A 99 5.86 -20.06 8.30
C ALA A 99 7.33 -19.65 8.54
N GLU A 100 7.83 -18.66 7.80
CA GLU A 100 9.16 -18.09 8.02
C GLU A 100 9.11 -16.56 8.16
N PRO A 101 8.98 -16.02 9.37
CA PRO A 101 9.00 -14.59 9.59
C PRO A 101 10.30 -13.94 9.09
N ARG A 102 10.23 -12.64 8.76
CA ARG A 102 11.43 -11.82 8.55
C ARG A 102 12.24 -11.82 9.84
N SER A 103 13.49 -12.27 9.77
CA SER A 103 14.42 -12.18 10.89
C SER A 103 14.72 -10.71 11.15
N ALA A 104 14.50 -10.21 12.36
CA ALA A 104 14.89 -8.86 12.74
C ALA A 104 16.44 -8.71 12.69
N PRO A 105 16.96 -7.50 12.42
CA PRO A 105 18.40 -7.25 12.50
C PRO A 105 18.89 -7.44 13.94
N THR A 106 20.09 -7.99 14.09
CA THR A 106 20.72 -8.15 15.40
C THR A 106 21.21 -6.80 15.95
N PRO A 107 21.40 -6.65 17.27
CA PRO A 107 21.94 -5.41 17.85
C PRO A 107 23.32 -5.03 17.28
N ALA A 108 24.16 -6.02 16.97
CA ALA A 108 25.45 -5.79 16.34
C ALA A 108 25.32 -5.25 14.91
N GLN A 109 24.37 -5.77 14.13
CA GLN A 109 24.07 -5.25 12.80
C GLN A 109 23.46 -3.85 12.84
N LEU A 110 22.65 -3.53 13.84
CA LEU A 110 22.08 -2.19 14.01
C LEU A 110 23.13 -1.13 14.42
N ALA A 111 24.19 -1.55 15.11
CA ALA A 111 25.25 -0.67 15.57
C ALA A 111 26.26 -0.30 14.47
N ASP A 112 26.40 -1.13 13.43
CA ASP A 112 27.33 -0.92 12.32
C ASP A 112 26.57 -0.67 10.98
N PRO A 113 26.71 0.51 10.36
CA PRO A 113 26.07 0.81 9.09
C PRO A 113 26.38 -0.19 7.97
N GLN A 114 27.60 -0.73 7.89
CA GLN A 114 27.97 -1.68 6.84
C GLN A 114 27.31 -3.05 7.06
N ALA A 115 27.32 -3.54 8.31
CA ALA A 115 26.60 -4.76 8.67
C ALA A 115 25.08 -4.65 8.45
N TYR A 116 24.50 -3.47 8.69
CA TYR A 116 23.08 -3.24 8.40
C TYR A 116 22.77 -3.27 6.91
N GLN A 117 23.62 -2.67 6.07
CA GLN A 117 23.45 -2.69 4.61
C GLN A 117 23.45 -4.12 4.06
N GLN A 118 24.38 -4.97 4.50
CA GLN A 118 24.44 -6.37 4.09
C GLN A 118 23.18 -7.15 4.51
N TYR A 119 22.65 -6.86 5.71
CA TYR A 119 21.39 -7.45 6.16
C TYR A 119 20.22 -7.04 5.25
N GLU A 120 20.11 -5.76 4.88
CA GLU A 120 19.06 -5.29 3.98
C GLU A 120 19.17 -5.89 2.57
N GLU A 121 20.38 -6.00 2.03
CA GLU A 121 20.62 -6.68 0.73
C GLU A 121 20.20 -8.16 0.77
N ALA A 122 20.49 -8.86 1.87
CA ALA A 122 20.07 -10.23 2.06
C ALA A 122 18.53 -10.35 2.16
N GLN A 123 17.87 -9.43 2.87
CA GLN A 123 16.41 -9.40 2.94
C GLN A 123 15.77 -9.08 1.58
N HIS A 124 16.34 -8.15 0.83
CA HIS A 124 15.88 -7.82 -0.51
C HIS A 124 16.00 -9.02 -1.45
N THR A 125 17.17 -9.69 -1.44
CA THR A 125 17.40 -10.91 -2.21
C THR A 125 16.40 -12.02 -1.83
N ARG A 126 16.13 -12.21 -0.54
CA ARG A 126 15.13 -13.18 -0.06
C ARG A 126 13.72 -12.84 -0.59
N LEU A 127 13.34 -11.56 -0.56
CA LEU A 127 12.03 -11.10 -1.06
C LEU A 127 11.86 -11.37 -2.55
N LEU A 128 12.88 -11.06 -3.36
CA LEU A 128 12.87 -11.33 -4.79
C LEU A 128 12.73 -12.83 -5.09
N GLY A 129 13.49 -13.66 -4.37
CA GLY A 129 13.40 -15.12 -4.50
C GLY A 129 12.02 -15.66 -4.12
N ALA A 130 11.42 -15.15 -3.04
CA ALA A 130 10.07 -15.52 -2.62
C ALA A 130 9.01 -15.13 -3.67
N TYR A 131 9.14 -13.96 -4.29
CA TYR A 131 8.24 -13.53 -5.36
C TYR A 131 8.32 -14.45 -6.58
N VAL A 132 9.52 -14.78 -7.05
CA VAL A 132 9.72 -15.67 -8.20
C VAL A 132 9.19 -17.08 -7.90
N ALA A 133 9.42 -17.60 -6.69
CA ALA A 133 8.90 -18.89 -6.27
C ALA A 133 7.36 -18.89 -6.23
N ALA A 134 6.75 -17.87 -5.64
CA ALA A 134 5.29 -17.74 -5.60
C ALA A 134 4.70 -17.60 -7.00
N ALA A 135 5.33 -16.83 -7.89
CA ALA A 135 4.92 -16.71 -9.29
C ALA A 135 4.93 -18.06 -10.01
N ALA A 136 5.94 -18.91 -9.77
CA ALA A 136 6.01 -20.25 -10.36
C ALA A 136 4.85 -21.16 -9.92
N THR A 137 4.36 -21.02 -8.68
CA THR A 137 3.21 -21.77 -8.17
C THR A 137 1.86 -21.19 -8.61
N GLU A 138 1.72 -19.86 -8.61
CA GLU A 138 0.43 -19.19 -8.82
C GLU A 138 0.09 -18.92 -10.28
N LEU A 139 1.08 -18.73 -11.16
CA LEU A 139 0.82 -18.51 -12.59
C LEU A 139 0.00 -19.64 -13.24
N PRO A 140 0.32 -20.93 -13.03
CA PRO A 140 -0.49 -22.03 -13.57
C PRO A 140 -1.93 -22.03 -13.03
N ARG A 141 -2.11 -21.66 -11.75
CA ARG A 141 -3.45 -21.56 -11.13
C ARG A 141 -4.27 -20.46 -11.78
N LEU A 142 -3.69 -19.27 -11.94
CA LEU A 142 -4.34 -18.14 -12.61
C LEU A 142 -4.70 -18.44 -14.08
N GLN A 143 -3.85 -19.18 -14.79
CA GLN A 143 -4.14 -19.64 -16.15
C GLN A 143 -5.31 -20.62 -16.17
N ALA A 144 -5.35 -21.58 -15.25
CA ALA A 144 -6.47 -22.51 -15.12
C ALA A 144 -7.79 -21.80 -14.77
N ASP A 145 -7.74 -20.81 -13.88
CA ASP A 145 -8.91 -20.01 -13.50
C ASP A 145 -9.39 -19.14 -14.66
N LEU A 146 -8.48 -18.60 -15.48
CA LEU A 146 -8.82 -17.88 -16.70
C LEU A 146 -9.60 -18.78 -17.68
N GLU A 147 -9.13 -20.01 -17.92
CA GLU A 147 -9.85 -20.96 -18.77
C GLU A 147 -11.21 -21.34 -18.19
N ARG A 148 -11.29 -21.56 -16.87
CA ARG A 148 -12.55 -21.83 -16.19
C ARG A 148 -13.52 -20.65 -16.35
N GLY A 149 -13.03 -19.42 -16.23
CA GLY A 149 -13.82 -18.21 -16.44
C GLY A 149 -14.37 -18.09 -17.86
N ARG A 150 -13.57 -18.46 -18.87
CA ARG A 150 -14.04 -18.54 -20.27
C ARG A 150 -15.17 -19.55 -20.45
N GLN A 151 -15.02 -20.74 -19.88
CA GLN A 151 -16.04 -21.80 -19.94
C GLN A 151 -17.32 -21.42 -19.20
N ALA A 152 -17.20 -20.67 -18.10
CA ALA A 152 -18.32 -20.16 -17.33
C ALA A 152 -19.03 -18.96 -17.97
N GLY A 153 -18.57 -18.47 -19.12
CA GLY A 153 -19.19 -17.34 -19.83
C GLY A 153 -18.94 -15.97 -19.18
N ILE A 154 -17.85 -15.82 -18.42
CA ILE A 154 -17.47 -14.50 -17.87
C ILE A 154 -17.20 -13.53 -19.03
N PRO A 155 -17.67 -12.27 -18.95
CA PRO A 155 -17.45 -11.28 -20.01
C PRO A 155 -15.97 -11.07 -20.32
N ALA A 156 -15.63 -10.98 -21.60
CA ALA A 156 -14.25 -10.85 -22.08
C ALA A 156 -13.52 -9.65 -21.43
N GLU A 157 -14.22 -8.53 -21.23
CA GLU A 157 -13.69 -7.33 -20.56
C GLU A 157 -13.16 -7.59 -19.15
N GLN A 158 -13.74 -8.55 -18.44
CA GLN A 158 -13.29 -8.95 -17.11
C GLN A 158 -12.10 -9.92 -17.19
N LEU A 159 -12.08 -10.78 -18.22
CA LEU A 159 -10.98 -11.72 -18.48
C LEU A 159 -9.68 -11.01 -18.88
N VAL A 160 -9.78 -9.90 -19.62
CA VAL A 160 -8.62 -9.06 -19.99
C VAL A 160 -7.81 -8.63 -18.76
N LYS A 161 -8.46 -8.27 -17.65
CA LYS A 161 -7.76 -7.89 -16.42
C LYS A 161 -6.92 -9.03 -15.84
N VAL A 162 -7.41 -10.26 -15.96
CA VAL A 162 -6.70 -11.46 -15.50
C VAL A 162 -5.54 -11.76 -16.44
N GLU A 163 -5.74 -11.65 -17.75
CA GLU A 163 -4.69 -11.81 -18.76
C GLU A 163 -3.55 -10.80 -18.58
N GLU A 164 -3.88 -9.53 -18.36
CA GLU A 164 -2.91 -8.48 -18.06
C GLU A 164 -2.13 -8.77 -16.77
N LYS A 165 -2.81 -9.28 -15.73
CA LYS A 165 -2.17 -9.67 -14.47
C LYS A 165 -1.17 -10.80 -14.69
N ILE A 166 -1.57 -11.85 -15.42
CA ILE A 166 -0.70 -12.98 -15.78
C ILE A 166 0.54 -12.46 -16.53
N ALA A 167 0.34 -11.64 -17.56
CA ALA A 167 1.44 -11.08 -18.37
C ALA A 167 2.39 -10.22 -17.53
N ARG A 168 1.86 -9.42 -16.59
CA ARG A 168 2.68 -8.58 -15.69
C ARG A 168 3.52 -9.43 -14.75
N ILE A 169 2.93 -10.44 -14.11
CA ILE A 169 3.64 -11.33 -13.19
C ILE A 169 4.75 -12.08 -13.93
N GLN A 170 4.46 -12.60 -15.13
CA GLN A 170 5.45 -13.26 -15.99
C GLN A 170 6.63 -12.33 -16.31
N ARG A 171 6.35 -11.12 -16.81
CA ARG A 171 7.39 -10.14 -17.15
C ARG A 171 8.25 -9.81 -15.93
N GLN A 172 7.62 -9.44 -14.82
CA GLN A 172 8.33 -9.07 -13.60
C GLN A 172 9.18 -10.23 -13.07
N SER A 173 8.67 -11.46 -13.09
CA SER A 173 9.46 -12.63 -12.67
C SER A 173 10.65 -12.88 -13.59
N ALA A 174 10.50 -12.70 -14.91
CA ALA A 174 11.57 -12.85 -15.88
C ALA A 174 12.64 -11.76 -15.72
N ASP A 175 12.22 -10.51 -15.46
CA ASP A 175 13.13 -9.39 -15.23
C ASP A 175 13.96 -9.63 -13.95
N ILE A 176 13.32 -10.07 -12.85
CA ILE A 176 14.02 -10.42 -11.61
C ILE A 176 15.04 -11.54 -11.84
N VAL A 177 14.68 -12.59 -12.60
CA VAL A 177 15.60 -13.70 -12.90
C VAL A 177 16.75 -13.26 -13.79
N LYS A 178 16.49 -12.35 -14.74
CA LYS A 178 17.52 -11.79 -15.61
C LYS A 178 18.54 -10.95 -14.83
N GLU A 179 18.07 -10.14 -13.89
CA GLU A 179 18.92 -9.29 -13.04
C GLU A 179 19.60 -10.09 -11.92
N HIS A 180 18.96 -11.15 -11.44
CA HIS A 180 19.44 -12.03 -10.36
C HIS A 180 19.34 -13.50 -10.76
N PRO A 181 20.27 -14.03 -11.59
CA PRO A 181 20.22 -15.40 -12.11
C PRO A 181 20.14 -16.49 -11.03
N GLN A 182 20.67 -16.22 -9.83
CA GLN A 182 20.58 -17.11 -8.67
C GLN A 182 19.14 -17.43 -8.23
N MET A 183 18.16 -16.60 -8.59
CA MET A 183 16.76 -16.81 -8.23
C MET A 183 16.14 -18.01 -8.94
N GLN A 184 16.58 -18.31 -10.17
CA GLN A 184 16.04 -19.44 -10.92
C GLN A 184 16.40 -20.80 -10.30
N ALA A 185 17.58 -20.89 -9.68
CA ALA A 185 18.01 -22.10 -8.96
C ALA A 185 17.24 -22.34 -7.65
N ASN A 186 16.67 -21.30 -7.04
CA ASN A 186 15.89 -21.41 -5.80
C ASN A 186 14.48 -21.96 -6.04
N VAL A 187 13.91 -21.76 -7.24
CA VAL A 187 12.62 -22.35 -7.62
C VAL A 187 12.70 -23.87 -7.72
N ILE A 188 13.83 -24.41 -8.16
CA ILE A 188 14.02 -25.86 -8.41
C ILE A 188 14.25 -26.65 -7.11
N ARG A 189 14.65 -25.97 -6.02
CA ARG A 189 15.08 -26.60 -4.76
C ARG A 189 14.01 -26.69 -3.67
N ARG A 190 12.81 -26.17 -3.89
CA ARG A 190 11.64 -26.31 -3.00
C ARG A 190 10.64 -27.30 -3.60
#